data_AF-A0A9Q8UWL7-F1
#
_entry.id   AF-A0A9Q8UWL7-F1
#
_cell.length_a   1.000
_cell.length_b   1.000
_cell.length_c   1.000
_cell.angle_alpha   90.00
_cell.angle_beta   90.00
_cell.angle_gamma   90.00
#
_symmetry.space_group_name_H-M   'P 1'
#
loop_
_entity.id
_entity.type
_entity.pdbx_description
1 polymer ?
#
loop_
_entity_poly.entity_id
_entity_poly.type
_entity_poly.pdbx_seq_one_letter_code
_entity_poly.pdbx_strand_id
1 'polypeptide(L)'
;MFMVMHMKGSMASDFFRLCTVHKLPGTSQALSWESLTLQISHHEPVVTHAVIALAAIHRSQAPPRCASDSPGTTPPADLVSEQVDFALDQYRKAVSHLRSYIAALSEPTNAQVEVVLLLTLLFFCFDVLRAEDESAGAHLYTGLKVLCERLQCIAIREGGDSQRHVLDLRTLPHTNLDLLAQTFVRLDADLTLHTGQDHALLLPGCDVPIPKLFSSIDEATVHLDALGGELMEILFAITNVGRPVLAEEYDTSATDEDTVECYLNAMTRRLALPNDLSTQIHLFKPDCQKWMSAYAQLRQKKEDEPAHILASINFFLIWFTITNLQIASEMGYDSHHAQLIHMVDFCERYLSLGKPRGRADCHTTRPAFTTGPRTWPGSSTVNLSLPCSGTKSAWRRRERGLSPVIGRPADIPEEARLLDSDLCLDPGNGINMSNICKQGRGRRVYAT
;
A
#
# COMPACT_ATOMS: atom_id res chain seq x y z
N MET A 1 32.23 22.51 -7.76
CA MET A 1 31.38 21.75 -6.81
C MET A 1 29.91 22.20 -6.86
N PHE A 2 29.58 23.47 -6.61
CA PHE A 2 28.19 24.00 -6.71
C PHE A 2 27.52 23.78 -8.08
N MET A 3 28.22 24.05 -9.18
CA MET A 3 27.68 23.88 -10.54
C MET A 3 27.38 22.41 -10.90
N VAL A 4 28.17 21.48 -10.37
CA VAL A 4 27.98 20.02 -10.57
C VAL A 4 26.78 19.51 -9.76
N MET A 5 26.61 19.99 -8.52
CA MET A 5 25.42 19.68 -7.71
C MET A 5 24.13 20.23 -8.35
N HIS A 6 24.17 21.45 -8.88
CA HIS A 6 23.02 22.06 -9.57
C HIS A 6 22.65 21.29 -10.85
N MET A 7 23.65 20.83 -11.61
CA MET A 7 23.44 20.04 -12.83
C MET A 7 22.91 18.63 -12.51
N LYS A 8 23.44 17.95 -11.47
CA LYS A 8 22.91 16.66 -10.99
C LYS A 8 21.45 16.79 -10.52
N GLY A 9 21.12 17.86 -9.80
CA GLY A 9 19.75 18.15 -9.35
C GLY A 9 18.76 18.39 -10.50
N SER A 10 19.14 19.20 -11.50
CA SER A 10 18.31 19.46 -12.68
C SER A 10 17.98 18.17 -13.46
N MET A 11 19.01 17.35 -13.75
CA MET A 11 18.81 16.09 -14.47
C MET A 11 17.93 15.10 -13.71
N ALA A 12 18.02 15.06 -12.37
CA ALA A 12 17.17 14.23 -11.54
C ALA A 12 15.71 14.72 -11.57
N SER A 13 15.48 16.03 -11.48
CA SER A 13 14.13 16.62 -11.59
C SER A 13 13.50 16.35 -12.96
N ASP A 14 14.26 16.40 -14.05
CA ASP A 14 13.77 16.06 -15.39
C ASP A 14 13.43 14.57 -15.51
N PHE A 15 14.29 13.70 -14.98
CA PHE A 15 14.03 12.26 -14.91
C PHE A 15 12.82 11.93 -14.04
N PHE A 16 12.58 12.73 -12.98
CA PHE A 16 11.38 12.58 -12.17
C PHE A 16 10.12 12.78 -13.02
N ARG A 17 10.04 13.92 -13.72
CA ARG A 17 8.91 14.30 -14.58
C ARG A 17 8.65 13.28 -15.69
N LEU A 18 9.72 12.79 -16.32
CA LEU A 18 9.59 11.94 -17.51
C LEU A 18 9.38 10.46 -17.20
N CYS A 19 9.84 9.99 -16.03
CA CYS A 19 9.90 8.56 -15.74
C CYS A 19 9.32 8.22 -14.37
N THR A 20 9.78 8.88 -13.31
CA THR A 20 9.50 8.47 -11.92
C THR A 20 8.05 8.76 -11.53
N VAL A 21 7.51 9.89 -11.98
CA VAL A 21 6.15 10.33 -11.65
C VAL A 21 5.07 9.35 -12.11
N HIS A 22 5.29 8.66 -13.23
CA HIS A 22 4.40 7.65 -13.78
C HIS A 22 4.48 6.30 -13.06
N LYS A 23 5.42 6.18 -12.14
CA LYS A 23 5.60 5.00 -11.30
C LYS A 23 5.01 5.23 -9.90
N LEU A 24 4.75 6.49 -9.51
CA LEU A 24 4.24 6.79 -8.18
C LEU A 24 2.88 6.12 -7.89
N PRO A 25 2.65 5.81 -6.61
CA PRO A 25 1.42 5.17 -6.17
C PRO A 25 0.17 5.98 -6.54
N GLY A 26 -0.91 5.33 -6.95
CA GLY A 26 -2.21 6.01 -7.11
C GLY A 26 -2.35 6.92 -8.33
N THR A 27 -1.65 6.66 -9.44
CA THR A 27 -1.85 7.37 -10.71
C THR A 27 -3.28 7.14 -11.26
N SER A 28 -4.23 8.04 -11.01
CA SER A 28 -5.57 8.06 -11.65
C SER A 28 -5.63 9.04 -12.82
N GLN A 29 -6.65 8.94 -13.68
CA GLN A 29 -6.84 9.87 -14.81
C GLN A 29 -7.07 11.32 -14.34
N ALA A 30 -7.52 11.52 -13.10
CA ALA A 30 -7.66 12.82 -12.44
C ALA A 30 -6.36 13.34 -11.79
N LEU A 31 -5.36 12.48 -11.64
CA LEU A 31 -4.10 12.75 -10.95
C LEU A 31 -2.93 12.88 -11.92
N SER A 32 -2.46 14.10 -12.13
CA SER A 32 -1.04 14.26 -12.46
C SER A 32 -0.28 14.49 -11.16
N TRP A 33 0.34 13.43 -10.63
CA TRP A 33 1.37 13.56 -9.59
C TRP A 33 2.42 14.59 -10.00
N GLU A 34 2.62 14.76 -11.31
CA GLU A 34 3.41 15.81 -11.91
C GLU A 34 2.96 17.19 -11.42
N SER A 35 1.67 17.55 -11.52
CA SER A 35 1.19 18.84 -11.03
C SER A 35 1.39 18.99 -9.52
N LEU A 36 1.01 17.99 -8.72
CA LEU A 36 1.11 18.06 -7.26
C LEU A 36 2.55 18.24 -6.79
N THR A 37 3.44 17.34 -7.24
CA THR A 37 4.84 17.33 -6.81
C THR A 37 5.62 18.53 -7.32
N LEU A 38 5.36 19.00 -8.54
CA LEU A 38 6.06 20.15 -9.11
C LEU A 38 5.57 21.48 -8.56
N GLN A 39 4.27 21.62 -8.31
CA GLN A 39 3.73 22.83 -7.71
C GLN A 39 4.25 22.99 -6.28
N ILE A 40 4.27 21.92 -5.50
CA ILE A 40 4.76 21.97 -4.13
C ILE A 40 6.28 22.12 -4.10
N SER A 41 7.04 21.41 -4.94
CA SER A 41 8.50 21.52 -4.96
C SER A 41 9.01 22.93 -5.31
N HIS A 42 8.28 23.67 -6.15
CA HIS A 42 8.61 25.06 -6.46
C HIS A 42 8.57 25.99 -5.23
N HIS A 43 7.68 25.72 -4.28
CA HIS A 43 7.49 26.56 -3.10
C HIS A 43 8.21 25.99 -1.86
N GLU A 44 8.42 24.68 -1.82
CA GLU A 44 8.96 23.97 -0.66
C GLU A 44 10.29 23.26 -1.02
N PRO A 45 11.45 23.85 -0.65
CA PRO A 45 12.77 23.28 -0.92
C PRO A 45 12.95 21.86 -0.37
N VAL A 46 12.26 21.53 0.73
CA VAL A 46 12.26 20.19 1.33
C VAL A 46 11.71 19.13 0.36
N VAL A 47 10.65 19.44 -0.38
CA VAL A 47 10.05 18.53 -1.38
C VAL A 47 10.98 18.36 -2.57
N THR A 48 11.69 19.42 -2.97
CA THR A 48 12.70 19.34 -4.04
C THR A 48 13.78 18.31 -3.72
N HIS A 49 14.32 18.31 -2.50
CA HIS A 49 15.32 17.31 -2.09
C HIS A 49 14.79 15.87 -2.15
N ALA A 50 13.55 15.64 -1.70
CA ALA A 50 12.92 14.31 -1.76
C ALA A 50 12.68 13.84 -3.20
N VAL A 51 12.18 14.72 -4.07
CA VAL A 51 11.96 14.46 -5.50
C VAL A 51 13.28 14.09 -6.20
N ILE A 52 14.34 14.86 -5.95
CA ILE A 52 15.67 14.58 -6.50
C ILE A 52 16.22 13.24 -6.01
N ALA A 53 16.08 12.96 -4.71
CA ALA A 53 16.51 11.69 -4.11
C ALA A 53 15.82 10.51 -4.78
N LEU A 54 14.48 10.56 -4.90
CA LEU A 54 13.67 9.50 -5.49
C LEU A 54 14.00 9.26 -6.97
N ALA A 55 14.18 10.33 -7.73
CA ALA A 55 14.56 10.22 -9.13
C ALA A 55 15.99 9.67 -9.30
N ALA A 56 16.92 10.07 -8.44
CA ALA A 56 18.29 9.59 -8.49
C ALA A 56 18.38 8.09 -8.19
N ILE A 57 17.68 7.60 -7.16
CA ILE A 57 17.66 6.16 -6.84
C ILE A 57 16.94 5.36 -7.94
N HIS A 58 15.80 5.83 -8.44
CA HIS A 58 15.10 5.16 -9.54
C HIS A 58 15.99 5.07 -10.80
N ARG A 59 16.72 6.15 -11.11
CA ARG A 59 17.64 6.18 -12.25
C ARG A 59 18.85 5.24 -12.05
N SER A 60 19.36 5.07 -10.82
CA SER A 60 20.44 4.09 -10.57
C SER A 60 20.00 2.64 -10.78
N GLN A 61 18.69 2.36 -10.71
CA GLN A 61 18.11 1.04 -10.94
C GLN A 61 17.61 0.85 -12.38
N ALA A 62 17.51 1.95 -13.15
CA ALA A 62 17.07 1.91 -14.53
C ALA A 62 18.18 1.34 -15.44
N PRO A 63 17.83 0.50 -16.43
CA PRO A 63 18.83 -0.05 -17.32
C PRO A 63 19.55 1.05 -18.14
N PRO A 64 20.76 0.76 -18.66
CA PRO A 64 21.68 1.76 -19.25
C PRO A 64 21.09 2.62 -20.38
N ARG A 65 20.01 2.13 -21.02
CA ARG A 65 19.36 2.77 -22.17
C ARG A 65 18.43 3.93 -21.78
N CYS A 66 18.00 4.03 -20.52
CA CYS A 66 17.26 5.19 -20.02
C CYS A 66 18.19 6.30 -19.51
N ALA A 67 19.49 6.04 -19.39
CA ALA A 67 20.46 6.93 -18.78
C ALA A 67 21.47 7.55 -19.78
N SER A 68 21.49 7.11 -21.05
CA SER A 68 22.44 7.57 -22.08
C SER A 68 21.87 7.47 -23.50
N ASP A 69 22.21 8.44 -24.36
CA ASP A 69 21.92 8.46 -25.81
C ASP A 69 22.78 7.47 -26.63
N SER A 70 23.53 6.57 -25.97
CA SER A 70 24.48 5.65 -26.60
C SER A 70 24.11 4.19 -26.33
N PRO A 71 23.63 3.43 -27.32
CA PRO A 71 23.27 2.03 -27.13
C PRO A 71 24.54 1.18 -26.98
N GLY A 72 24.80 0.62 -25.80
CA GLY A 72 25.71 -0.53 -25.65
C GLY A 72 26.67 -0.56 -24.46
N THR A 73 26.71 0.47 -23.60
CA THR A 73 27.66 0.49 -22.48
C THR A 73 26.91 0.45 -21.15
N THR A 74 27.09 -0.62 -20.37
CA THR A 74 26.71 -0.63 -18.96
C THR A 74 27.49 0.48 -18.25
N PRO A 75 26.85 1.36 -17.47
CA PRO A 75 27.58 2.38 -16.73
C PRO A 75 28.60 1.70 -15.81
N PRO A 76 29.84 2.23 -15.70
CA PRO A 76 30.80 1.76 -14.72
C PRO A 76 30.18 1.68 -13.33
N ALA A 77 30.53 0.66 -12.54
CA ALA A 77 30.02 0.47 -11.18
C ALA A 77 30.20 1.72 -10.30
N ASP A 78 31.29 2.46 -10.51
CA ASP A 78 31.60 3.70 -9.79
C ASP A 78 30.54 4.80 -10.03
N LEU A 79 29.98 4.90 -11.25
CA LEU A 79 28.94 5.89 -11.56
C LEU A 79 27.60 5.55 -10.91
N VAL A 80 27.30 4.25 -10.77
CA VAL A 80 26.10 3.78 -10.07
C VAL A 80 26.25 4.06 -8.57
N SER A 81 27.43 3.78 -7.99
CA SER A 81 27.73 4.11 -6.59
C SER A 81 27.59 5.60 -6.31
N GLU A 82 28.19 6.47 -7.14
CA GLU A 82 28.06 7.93 -6.98
C GLU A 82 26.61 8.42 -7.04
N GLN A 83 25.78 7.78 -7.87
CA GLN A 83 24.38 8.14 -8.02
C GLN A 83 23.56 7.73 -6.78
N VAL A 84 23.84 6.56 -6.21
CA VAL A 84 23.23 6.10 -4.96
C VAL A 84 23.65 6.99 -3.80
N ASP A 85 24.93 7.36 -3.70
CA ASP A 85 25.45 8.25 -2.66
C ASP A 85 24.80 9.64 -2.74
N PHE A 86 24.66 10.17 -3.96
CA PHE A 86 23.94 11.42 -4.20
C PHE A 86 22.46 11.31 -3.79
N ALA A 87 21.78 10.22 -4.13
CA ALA A 87 20.40 9.99 -3.74
C ALA A 87 20.24 9.97 -2.21
N LEU A 88 21.14 9.29 -1.50
CA LEU A 88 21.15 9.23 -0.04
C LEU A 88 21.44 10.59 0.62
N ASP A 89 22.37 11.37 0.10
CA ASP A 89 22.63 12.73 0.59
C ASP A 89 21.40 13.63 0.47
N GLN A 90 20.68 13.54 -0.66
CA GLN A 90 19.44 14.30 -0.87
C GLN A 90 18.30 13.82 0.03
N TYR A 91 18.17 12.51 0.23
CA TYR A 91 17.21 11.92 1.16
C TYR A 91 17.44 12.42 2.60
N ARG A 92 18.69 12.36 3.09
CA ARG A 92 19.05 12.84 4.44
C ARG A 92 18.74 14.32 4.64
N LYS A 93 19.03 15.15 3.63
CA LYS A 93 18.67 16.58 3.64
C LYS A 93 17.17 16.77 3.72
N ALA A 94 16.39 16.02 2.94
CA ALA A 94 14.94 16.10 2.97
C ALA A 94 14.37 15.71 4.34
N VAL A 95 14.87 14.62 4.96
CA VAL A 95 14.44 14.20 6.30
C VAL A 95 14.79 15.25 7.37
N SER A 96 16.02 15.78 7.33
CA SER A 96 16.46 16.83 8.26
C SER A 96 15.62 18.11 8.14
N HIS A 97 15.34 18.54 6.91
CA HIS A 97 14.47 19.68 6.64
C HIS A 97 13.02 19.41 7.05
N LEU A 98 12.48 18.20 6.82
CA LEU A 98 11.14 17.84 7.28
C LEU A 98 11.02 17.92 8.80
N ARG A 99 12.01 17.40 9.54
CA ARG A 99 12.02 17.48 11.02
C ARG A 99 11.98 18.92 11.50
N SER A 100 12.77 19.79 10.87
CA SER A 100 12.79 21.23 11.19
C SER A 100 11.47 21.93 10.80
N TYR A 101 10.90 21.54 9.65
CA TYR A 101 9.63 22.04 9.16
C TYR A 101 8.50 21.71 10.13
N ILE A 102 8.40 20.44 10.57
CA ILE A 102 7.40 19.98 11.54
C ILE A 102 7.57 20.69 12.89
N ALA A 103 8.80 20.84 13.39
CA ALA A 103 9.07 21.50 14.66
C ALA A 103 8.63 22.98 14.68
N ALA A 104 8.55 23.62 13.51
CA ALA A 104 8.06 24.98 13.39
C ALA A 104 6.51 25.07 13.29
N LEU A 105 5.81 23.94 13.13
CA LEU A 105 4.35 23.91 13.08
C LEU A 105 3.76 24.01 14.49
N SER A 106 2.69 24.79 14.64
CA SER A 106 1.90 24.85 15.88
C SER A 106 0.47 24.38 15.62
N GLU A 107 -0.23 25.05 14.69
CA GLU A 107 -1.52 24.64 14.17
C GLU A 107 -1.42 24.61 12.63
N PRO A 108 -1.07 23.46 12.03
CA PRO A 108 -0.79 23.43 10.61
C PRO A 108 -2.05 23.58 9.77
N THR A 109 -1.91 24.36 8.71
CA THR A 109 -2.90 24.50 7.64
C THR A 109 -2.95 23.23 6.78
N ASN A 110 -4.01 23.08 5.96
CA ASN A 110 -4.11 21.94 5.03
C ASN A 110 -2.90 21.86 4.08
N ALA A 111 -2.44 23.00 3.54
CA ALA A 111 -1.27 23.04 2.68
C ALA A 111 -0.01 22.51 3.37
N GLN A 112 0.19 22.84 4.65
CA GLN A 112 1.34 22.35 5.40
C GLN A 112 1.25 20.85 5.69
N VAL A 113 0.04 20.33 5.95
CA VAL A 113 -0.20 18.89 6.09
C VAL A 113 0.02 18.16 4.77
N GLU A 114 -0.42 18.71 3.64
CA GLU A 114 -0.17 18.16 2.30
C GLU A 114 1.33 18.00 2.02
N VAL A 115 2.16 18.97 2.42
CA VAL A 115 3.63 18.88 2.30
C VAL A 115 4.19 17.71 3.09
N VAL A 116 3.76 17.54 4.35
CA VAL A 116 4.21 16.44 5.22
C VAL A 116 3.80 15.09 4.63
N LEU A 117 2.52 14.95 4.25
CA LEU A 117 1.99 13.74 3.63
C LEU A 117 2.74 13.39 2.33
N LEU A 118 2.96 14.38 1.47
CA LEU A 118 3.71 14.17 0.23
C LEU A 118 5.15 13.71 0.51
N LEU A 119 5.84 14.30 1.49
CA LEU A 119 7.18 13.89 1.87
C LEU A 119 7.22 12.46 2.41
N THR A 120 6.29 12.09 3.30
CA THR A 120 6.19 10.71 3.80
C THR A 120 5.93 9.72 2.67
N LEU A 121 5.12 10.09 1.66
CA LEU A 121 4.87 9.25 0.49
C LEU A 121 6.13 9.09 -0.39
N LEU A 122 6.87 10.18 -0.62
CA LEU A 122 8.11 10.14 -1.40
C LEU A 122 9.20 9.34 -0.68
N PHE A 123 9.28 9.40 0.65
CA PHE A 123 10.19 8.59 1.45
C PHE A 123 9.80 7.12 1.46
N PHE A 124 8.53 6.80 1.63
CA PHE A 124 8.00 5.45 1.43
C PHE A 124 8.43 4.90 0.06
N CYS A 125 8.23 5.68 -1.00
CA CYS A 125 8.64 5.30 -2.34
C CYS A 125 10.16 5.07 -2.46
N PHE A 126 10.96 5.95 -1.86
CA PHE A 126 12.42 5.84 -1.87
C PHE A 126 12.88 4.54 -1.20
N ASP A 127 12.30 4.21 -0.05
CA ASP A 127 12.66 3.03 0.73
C ASP A 127 12.16 1.73 0.08
N VAL A 128 10.98 1.73 -0.55
CA VAL A 128 10.50 0.60 -1.37
C VAL A 128 11.47 0.27 -2.52
N LEU A 129 11.99 1.30 -3.21
CA LEU A 129 12.99 1.10 -4.27
C LEU A 129 14.29 0.52 -3.72
N ARG A 130 14.69 0.90 -2.50
CA ARG A 130 15.87 0.34 -1.84
C ARG A 130 15.66 -1.04 -1.22
N ALA A 131 14.41 -1.51 -1.19
CA ALA A 131 14.01 -2.72 -0.48
C ALA A 131 14.19 -2.64 1.05
N GLU A 132 14.01 -1.44 1.60
CA GLU A 132 13.98 -1.17 3.05
C GLU A 132 12.52 -1.18 3.55
N ASP A 133 11.93 -2.37 3.66
CA ASP A 133 10.49 -2.53 3.90
C ASP A 133 10.05 -1.99 5.28
N GLU A 134 10.89 -2.11 6.33
CA GLU A 134 10.60 -1.56 7.66
C GLU A 134 10.53 -0.02 7.66
N SER A 135 11.50 0.65 7.05
CA SER A 135 11.53 2.11 6.92
C SER A 135 10.37 2.60 6.06
N ALA A 136 10.09 1.92 4.95
CA ALA A 136 8.93 2.21 4.11
C ALA A 136 7.64 2.15 4.94
N GLY A 137 7.43 1.06 5.69
CA GLY A 137 6.28 0.91 6.57
C GLY A 137 6.16 2.04 7.61
N ALA A 138 7.28 2.45 8.21
CA ALA A 138 7.30 3.56 9.17
C ALA A 138 6.86 4.90 8.55
N HIS A 139 7.31 5.21 7.32
CA HIS A 139 6.88 6.43 6.61
C HIS A 139 5.40 6.39 6.27
N LEU A 140 4.90 5.25 5.78
CA LEU A 140 3.48 5.09 5.45
C LEU A 140 2.63 5.26 6.71
N TYR A 141 2.97 4.57 7.79
CA TYR A 141 2.27 4.63 9.07
C TYR A 141 2.25 6.04 9.67
N THR A 142 3.37 6.76 9.56
CA THR A 142 3.44 8.18 9.96
C THR A 142 2.45 9.03 9.15
N GLY A 143 2.41 8.86 7.82
CA GLY A 143 1.48 9.58 6.96
C GLY A 143 0.02 9.27 7.29
N LEU A 144 -0.31 8.00 7.55
CA LEU A 144 -1.65 7.58 7.96
C LEU A 144 -2.08 8.20 9.29
N LYS A 145 -1.17 8.28 10.28
CA LYS A 145 -1.46 8.98 11.55
C LYS A 145 -1.75 10.46 11.36
N VAL A 146 -0.91 11.16 10.59
CA VAL A 146 -1.09 12.60 10.29
C VAL A 146 -2.43 12.82 9.58
N LEU A 147 -2.78 11.95 8.62
CA LEU A 147 -4.05 12.00 7.91
C LEU A 147 -5.23 11.78 8.87
N CYS A 148 -5.14 10.78 9.74
CA CYS A 148 -6.16 10.43 10.73
C CYS A 148 -6.44 11.58 11.69
N GLU A 149 -5.38 12.18 12.25
CA GLU A 149 -5.48 13.35 13.12
C GLU A 149 -6.11 14.55 12.41
N ARG A 150 -5.75 14.78 11.14
CA ARG A 150 -6.24 15.95 10.39
C ARG A 150 -7.70 15.81 9.96
N LEU A 151 -8.08 14.62 9.50
CA LEU A 151 -9.42 14.34 8.98
C LEU A 151 -10.39 13.82 10.04
N GLN A 152 -9.93 13.66 11.28
CA GLN A 152 -10.74 13.21 12.42
C GLN A 152 -11.42 11.87 12.15
N CYS A 153 -10.65 10.87 11.71
CA CYS A 153 -11.20 9.55 11.38
C CYS A 153 -11.98 8.94 12.55
N ILE A 154 -13.00 8.16 12.21
CA ILE A 154 -13.90 7.56 13.19
C ILE A 154 -13.20 6.35 13.79
N ALA A 155 -12.89 6.41 15.09
CA ALA A 155 -12.29 5.28 15.80
C ALA A 155 -13.30 4.13 15.93
N ILE A 156 -12.92 2.96 15.45
CA ILE A 156 -13.61 1.71 15.71
C ILE A 156 -13.08 1.19 17.04
N ARG A 157 -13.90 1.23 18.09
CA ARG A 157 -13.50 0.71 19.41
C ARG A 157 -13.47 -0.82 19.37
N GLU A 158 -12.29 -1.38 19.63
CA GLU A 158 -12.08 -2.83 19.71
C GLU A 158 -11.62 -3.29 21.09
N GLY A 159 -11.91 -4.55 21.41
CA GLY A 159 -11.50 -5.23 22.64
C GLY A 159 -10.05 -5.74 22.59
N GLY A 160 -9.10 -4.87 22.26
CA GLY A 160 -7.66 -5.14 22.12
C GLY A 160 -6.83 -3.86 21.99
N ASP A 161 -5.49 -3.98 21.87
CA ASP A 161 -4.54 -2.84 21.86
C ASP A 161 -4.49 -2.09 20.50
N SER A 162 -5.03 -2.67 19.43
CA SER A 162 -5.03 -2.07 18.08
C SER A 162 -6.28 -1.21 17.84
N GLN A 163 -6.10 0.10 17.67
CA GLN A 163 -7.18 1.00 17.22
C GLN A 163 -7.20 1.08 15.70
N ARG A 164 -8.34 0.71 15.09
CA ARG A 164 -8.62 0.92 13.66
C ARG A 164 -9.53 2.13 13.49
N HIS A 165 -9.42 2.80 12.35
CA HIS A 165 -10.25 3.94 12.04
C HIS A 165 -10.88 3.82 10.65
N VAL A 166 -12.13 4.27 10.50
CA VAL A 166 -12.76 4.44 9.19
C VAL A 166 -12.50 5.86 8.71
N LEU A 167 -12.08 5.98 7.44
CA LEU A 167 -11.99 7.26 6.73
C LEU A 167 -12.94 7.25 5.52
N ASP A 168 -13.96 8.10 5.56
CA ASP A 168 -14.86 8.30 4.43
C ASP A 168 -14.13 8.99 3.27
N LEU A 169 -13.94 8.23 2.20
CA LEU A 169 -13.31 8.71 0.98
C LEU A 169 -14.34 9.45 0.12
N ARG A 170 -13.94 10.63 -0.38
CA ARG A 170 -14.75 11.37 -1.36
C ARG A 170 -14.74 10.65 -2.71
N THR A 171 -15.91 10.48 -3.31
CA THR A 171 -16.08 9.88 -4.64
C THR A 171 -15.45 10.71 -5.76
N LEU A 172 -15.46 12.04 -5.60
CA LEU A 172 -14.78 12.98 -6.49
C LEU A 172 -13.80 13.82 -5.67
N PRO A 173 -12.48 13.59 -5.79
CA PRO A 173 -11.50 14.36 -5.06
C PRO A 173 -11.42 15.79 -5.61
N HIS A 174 -11.47 16.78 -4.73
CA HIS A 174 -11.46 18.20 -5.09
C HIS A 174 -10.20 18.93 -4.61
N THR A 175 -9.50 18.35 -3.65
CA THR A 175 -8.28 18.89 -3.06
C THR A 175 -7.15 17.87 -3.14
N ASN A 176 -5.92 18.35 -3.07
CA ASN A 176 -4.74 17.49 -2.96
C ASN A 176 -4.80 16.59 -1.72
N LEU A 177 -5.38 17.09 -0.63
CA LEU A 177 -5.58 16.31 0.59
C LEU A 177 -6.54 15.13 0.36
N ASP A 178 -7.63 15.29 -0.39
CA ASP A 178 -8.54 14.18 -0.72
C ASP A 178 -7.82 13.10 -1.55
N LEU A 179 -6.94 13.53 -2.45
CA LEU A 179 -6.15 12.65 -3.31
C LEU A 179 -5.10 11.87 -2.52
N LEU A 180 -4.38 12.56 -1.63
CA LEU A 180 -3.44 11.95 -0.72
C LEU A 180 -4.19 10.95 0.17
N ALA A 181 -5.37 11.31 0.70
CA ALA A 181 -6.18 10.42 1.52
C ALA A 181 -6.50 9.09 0.81
N GLN A 182 -7.02 9.15 -0.42
CA GLN A 182 -7.29 7.95 -1.21
C GLN A 182 -6.03 7.12 -1.46
N THR A 183 -4.89 7.78 -1.73
CA THR A 183 -3.61 7.10 -1.99
C THR A 183 -3.10 6.37 -0.74
N PHE A 184 -3.12 7.04 0.41
CA PHE A 184 -2.67 6.48 1.68
C PHE A 184 -3.54 5.30 2.13
N VAL A 185 -4.87 5.43 2.06
CA VAL A 185 -5.79 4.33 2.45
C VAL A 185 -5.57 3.09 1.57
N ARG A 186 -5.40 3.27 0.26
CA ARG A 186 -5.11 2.15 -0.65
C ARG A 186 -3.75 1.52 -0.38
N LEU A 187 -2.73 2.33 -0.10
CA LEU A 187 -1.40 1.84 0.24
C LEU A 187 -1.36 1.09 1.57
N ASP A 188 -2.14 1.51 2.56
CA ASP A 188 -2.26 0.83 3.84
C ASP A 188 -2.78 -0.60 3.65
N ALA A 189 -3.88 -0.72 2.90
CA ALA A 189 -4.45 -2.02 2.53
C ALA A 189 -3.43 -2.90 1.76
N ASP A 190 -2.69 -2.32 0.81
CA ASP A 190 -1.64 -3.03 0.04
C ASP A 190 -0.45 -3.46 0.92
N LEU A 191 -0.06 -2.68 1.94
CA LEU A 191 1.10 -2.99 2.78
C LEU A 191 0.81 -4.08 3.82
N THR A 192 -0.39 -4.09 4.39
CA THR A 192 -0.86 -5.16 5.30
C THR A 192 -0.63 -6.55 4.69
N LEU A 193 -0.83 -6.67 3.38
CA LEU A 193 -0.65 -7.90 2.62
C LEU A 193 0.80 -8.36 2.45
N HIS A 194 1.73 -7.41 2.37
CA HIS A 194 3.12 -7.70 2.01
C HIS A 194 4.03 -7.88 3.22
N THR A 195 3.68 -7.27 4.34
CA THR A 195 4.54 -7.20 5.52
C THR A 195 4.08 -8.11 6.65
N GLY A 196 2.90 -8.73 6.54
CA GLY A 196 2.30 -9.49 7.63
C GLY A 196 1.97 -8.63 8.85
N GLN A 197 1.91 -7.30 8.69
CA GLN A 197 1.30 -6.42 9.70
C GLN A 197 -0.14 -6.88 9.90
N ASP A 198 -0.53 -7.11 11.16
CA ASP A 198 -1.77 -7.81 11.46
C ASP A 198 -3.01 -7.13 10.83
N HIS A 199 -3.04 -5.78 10.77
CA HIS A 199 -4.21 -5.03 10.28
C HIS A 199 -3.86 -3.65 9.70
N ALA A 200 -4.66 -3.19 8.72
CA ALA A 200 -4.63 -1.80 8.24
C ALA A 200 -5.10 -0.82 9.33
N LEU A 201 -4.47 0.35 9.40
CA LEU A 201 -4.83 1.42 10.34
C LEU A 201 -6.12 2.14 9.89
N LEU A 202 -6.23 2.42 8.59
CA LEU A 202 -7.37 3.11 7.98
C LEU A 202 -8.14 2.18 7.06
N LEU A 203 -9.42 1.97 7.38
CA LEU A 203 -10.35 1.29 6.49
C LEU A 203 -11.06 2.30 5.59
N PRO A 204 -11.16 2.04 4.28
CA PRO A 204 -11.92 2.89 3.36
C PRO A 204 -13.41 2.84 3.71
N GLY A 205 -14.00 4.02 3.92
CA GLY A 205 -15.45 4.22 4.01
C GLY A 205 -15.97 5.06 2.85
N CYS A 206 -17.30 5.14 2.71
CA CYS A 206 -17.96 6.08 1.84
C CYS A 206 -19.32 6.47 2.44
N ASP A 207 -19.51 7.76 2.69
CA ASP A 207 -20.72 8.33 3.29
C ASP A 207 -21.87 8.49 2.28
N VAL A 208 -21.57 8.39 0.98
CA VAL A 208 -22.54 8.49 -0.10
C VAL A 208 -23.07 7.10 -0.46
N PRO A 209 -24.39 6.90 -0.60
CA PRO A 209 -24.94 5.62 -1.04
C PRO A 209 -24.53 5.30 -2.48
N ILE A 210 -24.38 4.01 -2.78
CA ILE A 210 -24.02 3.54 -4.13
C ILE A 210 -25.05 4.07 -5.15
N PRO A 211 -24.62 4.87 -6.14
CA PRO A 211 -25.52 5.45 -7.13
C PRO A 211 -26.05 4.38 -8.09
N LYS A 212 -27.14 4.69 -8.80
CA LYS A 212 -27.68 3.79 -9.84
C LYS A 212 -26.77 3.66 -11.06
N LEU A 213 -25.94 4.68 -11.30
CA LEU A 213 -25.04 4.85 -12.42
C LEU A 213 -23.78 5.55 -11.91
N PHE A 214 -22.62 5.00 -12.19
CA PHE A 214 -21.36 5.70 -11.92
C PHE A 214 -21.06 6.70 -13.03
N SER A 215 -20.56 7.87 -12.63
CA SER A 215 -20.09 8.93 -13.53
C SER A 215 -18.69 8.64 -14.08
N SER A 216 -17.86 7.90 -13.35
CA SER A 216 -16.50 7.54 -13.72
C SER A 216 -16.04 6.22 -13.10
N ILE A 217 -14.93 5.67 -13.61
CA ILE A 217 -14.25 4.51 -13.01
C ILE A 217 -13.69 4.85 -11.62
N ASP A 218 -13.26 6.10 -11.40
CA ASP A 218 -12.73 6.55 -10.10
C ASP A 218 -13.83 6.52 -9.02
N GLU A 219 -15.04 7.02 -9.33
CA GLU A 219 -16.18 6.95 -8.42
C GLU A 219 -16.55 5.49 -8.11
N ALA A 220 -16.61 4.63 -9.13
CA ALA A 220 -16.89 3.21 -8.95
C ALA A 220 -15.84 2.54 -8.05
N THR A 221 -14.56 2.93 -8.19
CA THR A 221 -13.45 2.40 -7.39
C THR A 221 -13.53 2.86 -5.94
N VAL A 222 -13.91 4.11 -5.66
CA VAL A 222 -14.10 4.58 -4.27
C VAL A 222 -15.21 3.80 -3.56
N HIS A 223 -16.35 3.56 -4.22
CA HIS A 223 -17.40 2.71 -3.65
C HIS A 223 -16.95 1.25 -3.50
N LEU A 224 -16.09 0.76 -4.40
CA LEU A 224 -15.54 -0.59 -4.30
C LEU A 224 -14.56 -0.71 -3.12
N ASP A 225 -13.72 0.30 -2.91
CA ASP A 225 -12.82 0.39 -1.77
C ASP A 225 -13.65 0.33 -0.47
N ALA A 226 -14.75 1.10 -0.38
CA ALA A 226 -15.65 1.10 0.79
C ALA A 226 -16.32 -0.25 1.06
N LEU A 227 -16.85 -0.93 0.02
CA LEU A 227 -17.35 -2.31 0.16
C LEU A 227 -16.27 -3.25 0.68
N GLY A 228 -15.05 -3.02 0.21
CA GLY A 228 -13.88 -3.73 0.68
C GLY A 228 -13.57 -3.50 2.16
N GLY A 229 -13.57 -2.25 2.61
CA GLY A 229 -13.39 -1.89 4.01
C GLY A 229 -14.42 -2.58 4.91
N GLU A 230 -15.70 -2.55 4.53
CA GLU A 230 -16.78 -3.21 5.27
C GLU A 230 -16.62 -4.75 5.28
N LEU A 231 -16.20 -5.37 4.17
CA LEU A 231 -15.88 -6.80 4.16
C LEU A 231 -14.74 -7.12 5.17
N MET A 232 -13.73 -6.27 5.26
CA MET A 232 -12.63 -6.46 6.20
C MET A 232 -13.08 -6.36 7.66
N GLU A 233 -14.01 -5.47 7.97
CA GLU A 233 -14.63 -5.41 9.30
C GLU A 233 -15.41 -6.69 9.61
N ILE A 234 -16.21 -7.19 8.65
CA ILE A 234 -16.96 -8.44 8.79
C ILE A 234 -16.01 -9.61 9.04
N LEU A 235 -14.97 -9.77 8.22
CA LEU A 235 -14.01 -10.86 8.36
C LEU A 235 -13.30 -10.82 9.71
N PHE A 236 -12.86 -9.63 10.13
CA PHE A 236 -12.25 -9.45 11.44
C PHE A 236 -13.20 -9.81 12.60
N ALA A 237 -14.46 -9.37 12.53
CA ALA A 237 -15.45 -9.73 13.54
C ALA A 237 -15.67 -11.25 13.61
N ILE A 238 -15.70 -11.93 12.46
CA ILE A 238 -15.76 -13.40 12.38
C ILE A 238 -14.52 -14.02 13.06
N THR A 239 -13.32 -13.54 12.74
CA THR A 239 -12.06 -14.02 13.33
C THR A 239 -12.06 -13.87 14.86
N ASN A 240 -12.57 -12.75 15.39
CA ASN A 240 -12.69 -12.54 16.83
C ASN A 240 -13.68 -13.47 17.52
N VAL A 241 -14.77 -13.84 16.84
CA VAL A 241 -15.72 -14.86 17.33
C VAL A 241 -15.10 -16.26 17.25
N GLY A 242 -14.35 -16.54 16.19
CA GLY A 242 -13.75 -17.85 15.92
C GLY A 242 -12.55 -18.18 16.79
N ARG A 243 -11.69 -17.20 17.12
CA ARG A 243 -10.46 -17.41 17.90
C ARG A 243 -10.66 -18.11 19.24
N PRO A 244 -11.63 -17.72 20.11
CA PRO A 244 -11.87 -18.46 21.35
C PRO A 244 -12.39 -19.88 21.10
N VAL A 245 -13.25 -20.06 20.10
CA VAL A 245 -13.80 -21.39 19.74
C VAL A 245 -12.69 -22.32 19.24
N LEU A 246 -11.78 -21.81 18.42
CA LEU A 246 -10.62 -22.56 17.93
C LEU A 246 -9.69 -22.98 19.07
N ALA A 247 -9.45 -22.09 20.03
CA ALA A 247 -8.60 -22.39 21.19
C ALA A 247 -9.21 -23.45 22.14
N GLU A 248 -10.54 -23.62 22.12
CA GLU A 248 -11.22 -24.70 22.84
C GLU A 248 -11.14 -26.05 22.11
N GLU A 249 -11.23 -26.04 20.78
CA GLU A 249 -11.23 -27.26 19.95
C GLU A 249 -9.82 -27.79 19.65
N TYR A 250 -8.82 -26.91 19.56
CA TYR A 250 -7.46 -27.23 19.15
C TYR A 250 -6.43 -26.55 20.08
N ASP A 251 -5.34 -27.27 20.39
CA ASP A 251 -4.19 -26.68 21.08
C ASP A 251 -3.38 -25.81 20.10
N THR A 252 -3.64 -24.51 20.11
CA THR A 252 -2.97 -23.53 19.25
C THR A 252 -1.66 -23.00 19.86
N SER A 253 -1.26 -23.44 21.06
CA SER A 253 -0.15 -22.85 21.82
C SER A 253 1.24 -23.01 21.18
N ALA A 254 1.40 -24.01 20.31
CA ALA A 254 2.65 -24.31 19.59
C ALA A 254 2.52 -24.16 18.06
N THR A 255 1.42 -23.57 17.58
CA THR A 255 1.10 -23.44 16.16
C THR A 255 1.50 -22.04 15.67
N ASP A 256 2.06 -21.93 14.45
CA ASP A 256 2.33 -20.64 13.82
C ASP A 256 1.04 -19.88 13.48
N GLU A 257 1.11 -18.54 13.46
CA GLU A 257 -0.08 -17.69 13.25
C GLU A 257 -0.72 -17.92 11.88
N ASP A 258 0.07 -18.21 10.83
CA ASP A 258 -0.47 -18.50 9.49
C ASP A 258 -1.35 -19.76 9.50
N THR A 259 -0.92 -20.79 10.24
CA THR A 259 -1.69 -22.02 10.40
C THR A 259 -2.94 -21.78 11.27
N VAL A 260 -2.84 -20.96 12.32
CA VAL A 260 -4.02 -20.54 13.12
C VAL A 260 -5.03 -19.82 12.23
N GLU A 261 -4.60 -18.88 11.40
CA GLU A 261 -5.45 -18.15 10.46
C GLU A 261 -6.10 -19.10 9.43
N CYS A 262 -5.36 -20.07 8.91
CA CYS A 262 -5.94 -21.10 8.03
C CYS A 262 -7.05 -21.90 8.72
N TYR A 263 -6.86 -22.27 9.99
CA TYR A 263 -7.90 -22.96 10.76
C TYR A 263 -9.11 -22.07 11.03
N LEU A 264 -8.91 -20.80 11.38
CA LEU A 264 -9.99 -19.83 11.56
C LEU A 264 -10.83 -19.72 10.29
N ASN A 265 -10.16 -19.58 9.13
CA ASN A 265 -10.81 -19.52 7.83
C ASN A 265 -11.61 -20.79 7.50
N ALA A 266 -11.07 -21.98 7.79
CA ALA A 266 -11.81 -23.22 7.62
C ALA A 266 -13.02 -23.33 8.57
N MET A 267 -12.87 -22.85 9.81
CA MET A 267 -13.90 -22.87 10.84
C MET A 267 -15.06 -21.91 10.54
N THR A 268 -14.83 -20.77 9.87
CA THR A 268 -15.88 -19.80 9.52
C THR A 268 -17.12 -20.43 8.87
N ARG A 269 -16.91 -21.51 8.10
CA ARG A 269 -17.97 -22.28 7.41
C ARG A 269 -18.96 -22.97 8.36
N ARG A 270 -18.53 -23.24 9.60
CA ARG A 270 -19.29 -23.96 10.63
C ARG A 270 -19.54 -23.13 11.89
N LEU A 271 -18.90 -21.97 11.98
CA LEU A 271 -19.01 -21.07 13.12
C LEU A 271 -20.43 -20.52 13.23
N ALA A 272 -21.03 -20.68 14.42
CA ALA A 272 -22.30 -20.05 14.73
C ALA A 272 -22.08 -18.55 14.93
N LEU A 273 -22.47 -17.75 13.94
CA LEU A 273 -22.30 -16.31 13.99
C LEU A 273 -23.37 -15.63 14.86
N PRO A 274 -23.00 -14.59 15.63
CA PRO A 274 -23.96 -13.70 16.28
C PRO A 274 -25.00 -13.12 15.29
N ASN A 275 -26.21 -12.85 15.78
CA ASN A 275 -27.35 -12.42 14.94
C ASN A 275 -27.09 -11.08 14.24
N ASP A 276 -26.41 -10.16 14.90
CA ASP A 276 -25.98 -8.87 14.36
C ASP A 276 -25.00 -9.05 13.20
N LEU A 277 -23.98 -9.89 13.35
CA LEU A 277 -23.00 -10.18 12.30
C LEU A 277 -23.63 -10.92 11.11
N SER A 278 -24.52 -11.87 11.39
CA SER A 278 -25.32 -12.53 10.34
C SER A 278 -26.18 -11.52 9.57
N THR A 279 -26.81 -10.59 10.28
CA THR A 279 -27.61 -9.51 9.66
C THR A 279 -26.73 -8.61 8.79
N GLN A 280 -25.54 -8.22 9.25
CA GLN A 280 -24.59 -7.42 8.49
C GLN A 280 -24.21 -8.11 7.17
N ILE A 281 -23.84 -9.40 7.22
CA ILE A 281 -23.55 -10.21 6.02
C ILE A 281 -24.74 -10.25 5.05
N HIS A 282 -25.97 -10.36 5.58
CA HIS A 282 -27.18 -10.35 4.76
C HIS A 282 -27.46 -8.99 4.09
N LEU A 283 -27.11 -7.88 4.74
CA LEU A 283 -27.26 -6.52 4.20
C LEU A 283 -26.17 -6.16 3.19
N PHE A 284 -24.96 -6.70 3.35
CA PHE A 284 -23.83 -6.49 2.45
C PHE A 284 -24.09 -7.02 1.02
N LYS A 285 -24.76 -8.18 0.90
CA LYS A 285 -25.05 -8.83 -0.39
C LYS A 285 -25.84 -7.92 -1.36
N PRO A 286 -26.94 -7.26 -0.94
CA PRO A 286 -27.60 -6.22 -1.73
C PRO A 286 -26.68 -5.10 -2.23
N ASP A 287 -25.71 -4.66 -1.44
CA ASP A 287 -24.82 -3.56 -1.82
C ASP A 287 -23.83 -3.99 -2.91
N CYS A 288 -23.31 -5.22 -2.86
CA CYS A 288 -22.59 -5.83 -3.98
C CYS A 288 -23.42 -5.86 -5.27
N GLN A 289 -24.72 -6.18 -5.17
CA GLN A 289 -25.62 -6.19 -6.33
C GLN A 289 -25.85 -4.79 -6.90
N LYS A 290 -26.02 -3.78 -6.05
CA LYS A 290 -26.15 -2.37 -6.46
C LYS A 290 -24.89 -1.92 -7.20
N TRP A 291 -23.71 -2.19 -6.63
CA TRP A 291 -22.43 -1.84 -7.25
C TRP A 291 -22.29 -2.50 -8.62
N MET A 292 -22.52 -3.82 -8.71
CA MET A 292 -22.43 -4.56 -9.98
C MET A 292 -23.38 -4.01 -11.05
N SER A 293 -24.61 -3.67 -10.66
CA SER A 293 -25.62 -3.14 -11.57
C SER A 293 -25.28 -1.75 -12.08
N ALA A 294 -24.73 -0.88 -11.22
CA ALA A 294 -24.26 0.44 -11.59
C ALA A 294 -23.01 0.36 -12.47
N TYR A 295 -22.08 -0.54 -12.14
CA TYR A 295 -20.83 -0.75 -12.87
C TYR A 295 -21.05 -1.32 -14.27
N ALA A 296 -21.99 -2.26 -14.44
CA ALA A 296 -22.31 -2.84 -15.75
C ALA A 296 -22.77 -1.80 -16.79
N GLN A 297 -23.29 -0.67 -16.34
CA GLN A 297 -23.74 0.44 -17.20
C GLN A 297 -22.64 1.46 -17.47
N LEU A 298 -21.50 1.37 -16.78
CA LEU A 298 -20.39 2.30 -16.96
C LEU A 298 -19.70 2.05 -18.30
N ARG A 299 -19.61 3.10 -19.13
CA ARG A 299 -18.98 3.02 -20.44
C ARG A 299 -17.47 2.84 -20.31
N GLN A 300 -16.94 1.75 -20.85
CA GLN A 300 -15.51 1.50 -20.90
C GLN A 300 -14.82 2.37 -21.97
N LYS A 301 -13.85 3.17 -21.56
CA LYS A 301 -12.90 3.82 -22.47
C LYS A 301 -11.66 2.95 -22.61
N LYS A 302 -11.01 2.99 -23.78
CA LYS A 302 -9.80 2.19 -24.06
C LYS A 302 -8.62 2.56 -23.14
N GLU A 303 -8.53 3.82 -22.74
CA GLU A 303 -7.48 4.34 -21.86
C GLU A 303 -7.62 3.81 -20.42
N ASP A 304 -8.85 3.53 -20.00
CA ASP A 304 -9.19 3.10 -18.64
C ASP A 304 -9.26 1.56 -18.53
N GLU A 305 -8.89 0.84 -19.59
CA GLU A 305 -8.95 -0.62 -19.65
C GLU A 305 -8.24 -1.32 -18.47
N PRO A 306 -7.03 -0.92 -18.04
CA PRO A 306 -6.39 -1.50 -16.87
C PRO A 306 -7.23 -1.28 -15.60
N ALA A 307 -7.75 -0.07 -15.38
CA ALA A 307 -8.56 0.27 -14.20
C ALA A 307 -9.87 -0.55 -14.16
N HIS A 308 -10.52 -0.73 -15.31
CA HIS A 308 -11.71 -1.57 -15.42
C HIS A 308 -11.44 -3.05 -15.13
N ILE A 309 -10.30 -3.58 -15.59
CA ILE A 309 -9.92 -4.96 -15.29
C ILE A 309 -9.69 -5.13 -13.78
N LEU A 310 -8.97 -4.19 -13.16
CA LEU A 310 -8.70 -4.23 -11.72
C LEU A 310 -9.97 -4.12 -10.88
N ALA A 311 -10.84 -3.16 -11.20
CA ALA A 311 -12.12 -3.02 -10.50
C ALA A 311 -12.96 -4.30 -10.60
N SER A 312 -12.92 -4.98 -11.75
CA SER A 312 -13.63 -6.24 -11.94
C SER A 312 -13.04 -7.38 -11.11
N ILE A 313 -11.70 -7.49 -11.04
CA ILE A 313 -11.01 -8.50 -10.21
C ILE A 313 -11.32 -8.24 -8.73
N ASN A 314 -11.14 -6.99 -8.27
CA ASN A 314 -11.37 -6.62 -6.87
C ASN A 314 -12.83 -6.87 -6.46
N PHE A 315 -13.79 -6.47 -7.30
CA PHE A 315 -15.20 -6.78 -7.07
C PHE A 315 -15.46 -8.29 -7.00
N PHE A 316 -14.89 -9.07 -7.93
CA PHE A 316 -15.06 -10.51 -7.89
C PHE A 316 -14.53 -11.09 -6.58
N LEU A 317 -13.38 -10.67 -6.09
CA LEU A 317 -12.83 -11.15 -4.81
C LEU A 317 -13.75 -10.80 -3.63
N ILE A 318 -14.23 -9.56 -3.54
CA ILE A 318 -15.15 -9.13 -2.48
C ILE A 318 -16.44 -9.95 -2.52
N TRP A 319 -17.06 -10.05 -3.70
CA TRP A 319 -18.29 -10.80 -3.90
C TRP A 319 -18.10 -12.29 -3.63
N PHE A 320 -17.03 -12.88 -4.14
CA PHE A 320 -16.72 -14.30 -3.97
C PHE A 320 -16.52 -14.65 -2.50
N THR A 321 -15.80 -13.84 -1.74
CA THR A 321 -15.61 -14.08 -0.30
C THR A 321 -16.95 -14.06 0.42
N ILE A 322 -17.73 -12.98 0.32
CA ILE A 322 -18.98 -12.86 1.08
C ILE A 322 -20.03 -13.90 0.71
N THR A 323 -20.08 -14.34 -0.56
CA THR A 323 -21.03 -15.40 -0.97
C THR A 323 -20.63 -16.78 -0.47
N ASN A 324 -19.34 -17.01 -0.23
CA ASN A 324 -18.81 -18.33 0.11
C ASN A 324 -18.48 -18.52 1.61
N LEU A 325 -18.55 -17.45 2.43
CA LEU A 325 -18.18 -17.49 3.87
C LEU A 325 -18.78 -18.63 4.69
N GLN A 326 -20.05 -18.99 4.44
CA GLN A 326 -20.75 -20.03 5.21
C GLN A 326 -21.16 -21.23 4.35
N ILE A 327 -20.46 -21.47 3.24
CA ILE A 327 -20.74 -22.67 2.44
C ILE A 327 -20.16 -23.90 3.15
N ALA A 328 -21.05 -24.83 3.50
CA ALA A 328 -20.70 -26.02 4.26
C ALA A 328 -19.84 -27.05 3.50
N SER A 329 -19.90 -27.04 2.16
CA SER A 329 -19.16 -27.97 1.30
C SER A 329 -18.13 -27.24 0.46
N GLU A 330 -16.91 -27.74 0.46
CA GLU A 330 -15.82 -27.30 -0.41
C GLU A 330 -16.19 -27.35 -1.90
N MET A 331 -17.06 -28.30 -2.31
CA MET A 331 -17.55 -28.38 -3.68
C MET A 331 -18.41 -27.19 -4.09
N GLY A 332 -18.85 -26.33 -3.15
CA GLY A 332 -19.59 -25.12 -3.48
C GLY A 332 -18.79 -24.11 -4.30
N TYR A 333 -17.46 -24.12 -4.17
CA TYR A 333 -16.57 -23.28 -4.99
C TYR A 333 -16.59 -23.67 -6.48
N ASP A 334 -16.86 -24.94 -6.81
CA ASP A 334 -16.90 -25.41 -8.20
C ASP A 334 -18.00 -24.73 -9.02
N SER A 335 -19.06 -24.25 -8.35
CA SER A 335 -20.13 -23.47 -8.99
C SER A 335 -19.64 -22.16 -9.61
N HIS A 336 -18.43 -21.71 -9.23
CA HIS A 336 -17.80 -20.49 -9.71
C HIS A 336 -16.64 -20.75 -10.70
N HIS A 337 -16.46 -21.99 -11.15
CA HIS A 337 -15.32 -22.38 -12.00
C HIS A 337 -15.17 -21.51 -13.26
N ALA A 338 -16.28 -21.23 -13.96
CA ALA A 338 -16.26 -20.41 -15.18
C ALA A 338 -15.82 -18.96 -14.89
N GLN A 339 -16.28 -18.40 -13.77
CA GLN A 339 -15.91 -17.06 -13.33
C GLN A 339 -14.43 -16.99 -12.94
N LEU A 340 -13.92 -18.03 -12.26
CA LEU A 340 -12.50 -18.13 -11.91
C LEU A 340 -11.61 -18.16 -13.15
N ILE A 341 -11.96 -18.94 -14.18
CA ILE A 341 -11.24 -18.93 -15.47
C ILE A 341 -11.22 -17.52 -16.06
N HIS A 342 -12.38 -16.86 -16.11
CA HIS A 342 -12.48 -15.51 -16.64
C HIS A 342 -11.64 -14.48 -15.83
N MET A 343 -11.53 -14.65 -14.51
CA MET A 343 -10.65 -13.81 -13.69
C MET A 343 -9.16 -14.05 -13.97
N VAL A 344 -8.77 -15.30 -14.26
CA VAL A 344 -7.39 -15.60 -14.70
C VAL A 344 -7.10 -14.91 -16.03
N ASP A 345 -8.01 -14.97 -17.00
CA ASP A 345 -7.87 -14.26 -18.28
C ASP A 345 -7.74 -12.75 -18.08
N PHE A 346 -8.49 -12.18 -17.13
CA PHE A 346 -8.39 -10.76 -16.75
C PHE A 346 -7.02 -10.43 -16.14
N CYS A 347 -6.52 -11.26 -15.23
CA CYS A 347 -5.17 -11.12 -14.67
C CYS A 347 -4.10 -11.16 -15.77
N GLU A 348 -4.16 -12.13 -16.69
CA GLU A 348 -3.22 -12.24 -17.81
C GLU A 348 -3.28 -11.02 -18.73
N ARG A 349 -4.49 -10.56 -19.05
CA ARG A 349 -4.69 -9.34 -19.86
C ARG A 349 -4.13 -8.11 -19.16
N TYR A 350 -4.39 -7.93 -17.88
CA TYR A 350 -3.85 -6.82 -17.09
C TYR A 350 -2.31 -6.83 -17.10
N LEU A 351 -1.69 -7.99 -16.84
CA LEU A 351 -0.24 -8.15 -16.89
C LEU A 351 0.32 -7.88 -18.29
N SER A 352 -0.42 -8.20 -19.35
CA SER A 352 -0.02 -7.89 -20.73
C SER A 352 -0.08 -6.40 -21.05
N LEU A 353 -1.04 -5.66 -20.47
CA LEU A 353 -1.19 -4.22 -20.62
C LEU A 353 -0.11 -3.45 -19.83
N GLY A 354 0.31 -4.00 -18.69
CA GLY A 354 1.41 -3.47 -17.88
C GLY A 354 2.79 -3.65 -18.51
N LYS A 355 2.93 -4.45 -19.57
CA LYS A 355 4.17 -4.53 -20.35
C LYS A 355 4.27 -3.27 -21.24
N PRO A 356 5.35 -2.48 -21.13
CA PRO A 356 5.48 -1.25 -21.92
C PRO A 356 5.40 -1.56 -23.43
N ARG A 357 4.41 -0.97 -24.11
CA ARG A 357 4.32 -1.00 -25.58
C ARG A 357 5.43 -0.12 -26.16
N GLY A 358 6.52 -0.73 -26.62
CA GLY A 358 7.39 -0.13 -27.64
C GLY A 358 8.21 1.10 -27.24
N ARG A 359 8.46 1.36 -25.95
CA ARG A 359 9.48 2.32 -25.52
C ARG A 359 10.32 1.69 -24.40
N ALA A 360 11.54 1.31 -24.77
CA ALA A 360 12.69 0.82 -23.99
C ALA A 360 12.38 0.04 -22.69
N ASP A 361 12.70 -1.26 -22.73
CA ASP A 361 12.69 -2.18 -21.60
C ASP A 361 13.36 -1.61 -20.33
N CYS A 362 12.55 -1.22 -19.34
CA CYS A 362 12.99 -1.04 -17.95
C CYS A 362 12.63 -2.30 -17.15
N HIS A 363 13.47 -3.33 -17.23
CA HIS A 363 13.33 -4.52 -16.39
C HIS A 363 13.83 -4.20 -14.97
N THR A 364 12.98 -3.59 -14.14
CA THR A 364 13.18 -3.61 -12.68
C THR A 364 12.68 -4.96 -12.16
N THR A 365 13.50 -5.68 -11.40
CA THR A 365 13.17 -7.00 -10.82
C THR A 365 12.10 -6.94 -9.73
N ARG A 366 11.77 -5.73 -9.25
CA ARG A 366 10.58 -5.39 -8.45
C ARG A 366 9.74 -4.39 -9.28
N PRO A 367 8.42 -4.57 -9.47
CA PRO A 367 7.60 -3.48 -9.99
C PRO A 367 7.79 -2.29 -9.04
N ALA A 368 8.32 -1.17 -9.56
CA ALA A 368 8.90 -0.08 -8.76
C ALA A 368 7.99 0.42 -7.62
N PHE A 369 6.67 0.39 -7.83
CA PHE A 369 5.67 0.64 -6.80
C PHE A 369 4.47 -0.22 -7.18
N THR A 370 4.20 -1.28 -6.44
CA THR A 370 2.93 -2.00 -6.58
C THR A 370 1.85 -1.15 -5.94
N THR A 371 1.32 -0.19 -6.70
CA THR A 371 -0.08 0.20 -6.57
C THR A 371 -0.79 -0.30 -7.80
N GLY A 372 -1.69 -1.23 -7.59
CA GLY A 372 -2.17 -2.15 -8.61
C GLY A 372 -2.16 -3.56 -8.01
N PRO A 373 -3.34 -4.14 -7.79
CA PRO A 373 -3.64 -5.12 -6.76
C PRO A 373 -2.81 -6.37 -6.97
N ARG A 374 -1.92 -6.62 -6.03
CA ARG A 374 -1.59 -7.98 -5.67
C ARG A 374 -2.37 -8.26 -4.41
N THR A 375 -3.44 -9.02 -4.64
CA THR A 375 -4.24 -9.76 -3.67
C THR A 375 -4.82 -8.93 -2.55
N TRP A 376 -6.08 -8.54 -2.67
CA TRP A 376 -6.97 -8.12 -1.56
C TRP A 376 -6.60 -8.76 -0.21
N PRO A 377 -6.70 -8.06 0.96
CA PRO A 377 -6.40 -8.59 2.30
C PRO A 377 -7.07 -9.92 2.65
N GLY A 378 -8.10 -10.30 1.89
CA GLY A 378 -8.58 -11.67 1.86
C GLY A 378 -7.63 -12.70 1.25
N SER A 379 -6.36 -12.44 0.93
CA SER A 379 -5.46 -13.52 0.47
C SER A 379 -5.06 -14.46 1.59
N SER A 380 -5.05 -13.97 2.84
CA SER A 380 -4.90 -14.80 4.03
C SER A 380 -6.18 -15.63 4.27
N THR A 381 -7.36 -15.06 3.96
CA THR A 381 -8.67 -15.74 4.13
C THR A 381 -9.15 -16.56 2.93
N VAL A 382 -8.62 -16.26 1.75
CA VAL A 382 -8.74 -17.00 0.48
C VAL A 382 -7.42 -17.73 0.24
N ASN A 383 -6.80 -18.27 1.30
CA ASN A 383 -6.13 -19.54 1.16
C ASN A 383 -7.22 -20.56 0.85
N LEU A 384 -7.47 -20.75 -0.46
CA LEU A 384 -8.17 -21.88 -1.02
C LEU A 384 -7.46 -23.15 -0.49
N SER A 385 -7.94 -23.63 0.65
CA SER A 385 -7.96 -25.05 0.95
C SER A 385 -8.81 -25.68 -0.17
N LEU A 386 -8.14 -25.95 -1.28
CA LEU A 386 -8.46 -27.07 -2.15
C LEU A 386 -7.96 -28.31 -1.40
N PRO A 387 -8.73 -29.41 -1.39
CA PRO A 387 -8.25 -30.63 -0.81
C PRO A 387 -7.23 -31.15 -1.82
N CYS A 388 -6.02 -31.41 -1.36
CA CYS A 388 -5.09 -32.28 -2.06
C CYS A 388 -5.72 -33.67 -2.22
N SER A 389 -6.59 -33.85 -3.21
CA SER A 389 -6.98 -35.14 -3.73
C SER A 389 -6.51 -35.23 -5.18
N GLY A 390 -5.24 -35.59 -5.38
CA GLY A 390 -4.87 -36.22 -6.65
C GLY A 390 -3.55 -35.92 -7.32
N THR A 391 -2.46 -35.48 -6.67
CA THR A 391 -1.12 -35.53 -7.30
C THR A 391 -0.01 -35.91 -6.32
N LYS A 392 0.03 -37.19 -5.91
CA LYS A 392 1.14 -37.83 -5.15
C LYS A 392 2.45 -38.01 -5.94
N SER A 393 2.72 -37.23 -6.99
CA SER A 393 3.86 -37.50 -7.90
C SER A 393 4.85 -36.34 -8.11
N ALA A 394 4.65 -35.14 -7.55
CA ALA A 394 5.58 -34.03 -7.75
C ALA A 394 6.65 -33.83 -6.65
N TRP A 395 6.49 -34.43 -5.46
CA TRP A 395 7.39 -34.23 -4.31
C TRP A 395 8.54 -35.25 -4.18
N ARG A 396 8.94 -35.92 -5.27
CA ARG A 396 10.14 -36.79 -5.29
C ARG A 396 11.02 -36.53 -6.50
N ARG A 397 11.63 -35.34 -6.60
CA ARG A 397 12.84 -35.18 -7.43
C ARG A 397 13.65 -33.92 -7.14
N ARG A 398 14.26 -33.80 -5.94
CA ARG A 398 15.56 -33.12 -5.77
C ARG A 398 16.17 -33.29 -4.38
N GLU A 399 16.31 -34.54 -3.93
CA GLU A 399 17.39 -34.91 -3.03
C GLU A 399 18.15 -36.08 -3.66
N ARG A 400 19.27 -35.74 -4.30
CA ARG A 400 20.44 -36.61 -4.45
C ARG A 400 21.57 -35.84 -5.14
N GLY A 401 22.61 -35.57 -4.38
CA GLY A 401 23.97 -35.32 -4.86
C GLY A 401 24.35 -33.85 -5.06
N LEU A 402 24.93 -33.24 -4.01
CA LEU A 402 26.33 -32.77 -4.00
C LEU A 402 26.64 -32.13 -2.63
N SER A 403 27.80 -32.49 -2.07
CA SER A 403 28.34 -32.15 -0.75
C SER A 403 28.52 -30.64 -0.48
N PRO A 404 28.65 -30.23 0.80
CA PRO A 404 28.78 -28.82 1.19
C PRO A 404 30.22 -28.34 1.00
N VAL A 405 30.41 -27.25 0.25
CA VAL A 405 31.61 -26.41 0.36
C VAL A 405 31.28 -25.32 1.36
N ILE A 406 31.85 -25.46 2.56
CA ILE A 406 31.82 -24.46 3.62
C ILE A 406 32.66 -23.27 3.15
N GLY A 407 31.99 -22.17 2.78
CA GLY A 407 32.57 -20.83 2.73
C GLY A 407 31.92 -19.99 3.82
N ARG A 408 32.70 -19.55 4.81
CA ARG A 408 32.23 -18.63 5.86
C ARG A 408 31.67 -17.35 5.23
N PRO A 409 30.60 -16.75 5.78
CA PRO A 409 30.25 -15.38 5.42
C PRO A 409 31.39 -14.47 5.88
N ALA A 410 31.88 -13.63 4.96
CA ALA A 410 32.75 -12.52 5.28
C ALA A 410 31.98 -11.52 6.14
N ASP A 411 32.61 -11.07 7.21
CA ASP A 411 32.10 -10.10 8.17
C ASP A 411 31.57 -8.85 7.45
N ILE A 412 30.27 -8.58 7.64
CA ILE A 412 29.67 -7.28 7.31
C ILE A 412 30.09 -6.33 8.43
N PRO A 413 30.69 -5.16 8.14
CA PRO A 413 31.11 -4.23 9.19
C PRO A 413 29.92 -3.76 10.03
N GLU A 414 30.06 -3.87 11.34
CA GLU A 414 29.09 -3.51 12.38
C GLU A 414 28.69 -2.00 12.35
N GLU A 415 29.45 -1.18 11.63
CA GLU A 415 29.18 0.24 11.40
C GLU A 415 28.00 0.51 10.45
N ALA A 416 27.58 -0.47 9.63
CA ALA A 416 26.43 -0.30 8.73
C ALA A 416 25.07 -0.45 9.43
N ARG A 417 25.01 -1.13 10.58
CA ARG A 417 23.76 -1.34 11.34
C ARG A 417 23.41 -0.20 12.30
N LEU A 418 24.37 0.65 12.65
CA LEU A 418 24.18 1.77 13.58
C LEU A 418 23.68 3.06 12.88
N LEU A 419 23.62 3.08 11.55
CA LEU A 419 23.17 4.23 10.77
C LEU A 419 21.66 4.22 10.44
N ASP A 420 20.96 3.09 10.58
CA ASP A 420 19.54 2.96 10.23
C ASP A 420 18.58 3.54 11.29
N SER A 421 18.96 3.51 12.58
CA SER A 421 18.07 3.95 13.67
C SER A 421 17.85 5.47 13.70
N ASP A 422 18.81 6.26 13.22
CA ASP A 422 18.73 7.74 13.24
C ASP A 422 18.04 8.34 12.01
N LEU A 423 17.78 7.52 10.98
CA LEU A 423 17.21 7.94 9.69
C LEU A 423 15.68 7.80 9.63
N CYS A 424 15.09 6.95 10.46
CA CYS A 424 13.64 6.79 10.54
C CYS A 424 13.00 7.90 11.39
N LEU A 425 11.71 8.17 11.16
CA LEU A 425 10.87 8.83 12.17
C LEU A 425 10.60 7.77 13.24
N ASP A 426 11.17 7.96 14.43
CA ASP A 426 11.09 6.99 15.53
C ASP A 426 9.62 6.63 15.82
N PRO A 427 9.18 5.36 15.63
CA PRO A 427 7.80 4.95 15.85
C PRO A 427 7.35 5.11 17.31
N GLY A 428 8.31 5.10 18.26
CA GLY A 428 8.05 5.31 19.69
C GLY A 428 7.86 6.76 20.09
N ASN A 429 8.25 7.71 19.23
CA ASN A 429 8.14 9.15 19.44
C ASN A 429 7.21 9.77 18.38
N GLY A 430 6.10 9.06 18.12
CA GLY A 430 5.13 9.38 17.08
C GLY A 430 4.80 10.87 17.05
N ILE A 431 4.75 11.43 15.84
CA ILE A 431 4.23 12.77 15.56
C ILE A 431 2.84 12.83 16.19
N ASN A 432 2.79 13.42 17.38
CA ASN A 432 1.58 13.61 18.13
C ASN A 432 1.33 15.11 18.13
N MET A 433 0.50 15.58 17.19
CA MET A 433 0.17 17.00 17.10
C MET A 433 -0.52 17.52 18.38
N SER A 434 -1.03 16.63 19.24
CA SER A 434 -1.57 17.03 20.54
C SER A 434 -0.49 17.40 21.59
N ASN A 435 0.76 16.92 21.44
CA ASN A 435 1.87 17.32 22.31
C ASN A 435 2.38 18.74 22.00
N ILE A 436 2.24 19.18 20.74
CA ILE A 436 2.52 20.56 20.32
C ILE A 436 1.48 21.52 20.93
N CYS A 437 0.23 21.07 21.09
CA CYS A 437 -0.84 21.86 21.70
C CYS A 437 -0.69 22.04 23.23
N LYS A 438 0.01 21.14 23.93
CA LYS A 438 0.18 21.20 25.40
C LYS A 438 1.36 22.07 25.87
N GLN A 439 2.35 22.36 25.01
CA GLN A 439 3.47 23.23 25.37
C GLN A 439 3.11 24.74 25.33
N GLY A 440 1.93 25.12 24.84
CA GLY A 440 1.47 26.51 24.74
C GLY A 440 0.70 27.05 25.97
N ARG A 441 0.43 26.25 27.00
CA ARG A 441 -0.30 26.71 28.20
C ARG A 441 0.40 26.31 29.50
N GLY A 442 1.21 27.23 30.02
CA GLY A 442 1.46 27.31 31.46
C GLY A 442 2.90 27.56 31.89
N ARG A 443 3.25 28.85 32.04
CA ARG A 443 3.81 29.43 33.29
C ARG A 443 4.13 30.92 33.04
N ARG A 444 3.13 31.78 33.24
CA ARG A 444 3.41 33.13 33.75
C ARG A 444 3.55 33.00 35.26
N VAL A 445 4.78 32.98 35.74
CA VAL A 445 5.06 33.33 37.14
C VAL A 445 5.40 34.82 37.10
N TYR A 446 4.45 35.65 37.50
CA TYR A 446 4.75 37.04 37.84
C TYR A 446 5.37 37.05 39.22
N ALA A 447 6.55 37.66 39.31
CA ALA A 447 7.13 38.11 40.56
C ALA A 447 6.38 39.36 41.05
N THR A 448 5.89 39.30 42.28
CA THR A 448 5.98 40.33 43.34
C THR A 448 5.76 39.63 44.66
#